data_AF-A0A0F9FX72-F1
#
_entry.id   AF-A0A0F9FX72-F1
#
_cell.length_a   1.000
_cell.length_b   1.000
_cell.length_c   1.000
_cell.angle_alpha   90.00
_cell.angle_beta   90.00
_cell.angle_gamma   90.00
#
_symmetry.space_group_name_H-M   'P 1'
#
loop_
_entity.id
_entity.type
_entity.pdbx_description
1 polymer ?
#
loop_
_entity_poly.entity_id
_entity_poly.type
_entity_poly.pdbx_seq_one_letter_code
_entity_poly.pdbx_strand_id
1 'polypeptide(L)'
;MSVYGNKEIFNSAPYVEAGAETSMKPEAAVAIARMKGDLFEFLRYVRIQEPDELSAEYVLWPHLIDFYNQLQTHKLIYLVKAKQIGVSWALAILALWEIYTKEGWIVLEISKGQNESRE
;
A
#
# COMPACT_ATOMS: atom_id res chain seq x y z
N MET A 1 -1.66 -6.33 38.10
CA MET A 1 -2.68 -5.43 38.68
C MET A 1 -2.26 -4.02 38.28
N SER A 2 -2.90 -3.25 37.40
CA SER A 2 -4.24 -3.23 36.78
C SER A 2 -4.08 -2.72 35.35
N VAL A 3 -4.84 -3.31 34.42
CA VAL A 3 -4.89 -2.95 32.99
C VAL A 3 -6.20 -2.19 32.79
N TYR A 4 -6.19 -0.86 32.65
CA TYR A 4 -7.36 -0.10 32.19
C TYR A 4 -7.00 1.27 31.58
N GLY A 5 -7.63 1.56 30.44
CA GLY A 5 -7.62 2.83 29.70
C GLY A 5 -6.85 2.70 28.39
N ASN A 6 -7.44 2.60 27.19
CA ASN A 6 -8.76 3.00 26.70
C ASN A 6 -9.13 2.05 25.54
N LYS A 7 -10.24 1.31 25.66
CA LYS A 7 -10.71 0.35 24.64
C LYS A 7 -11.68 0.95 23.61
N GLU A 8 -11.89 2.26 23.61
CA GLU A 8 -13.02 2.87 22.89
C GLU A 8 -12.69 3.54 21.54
N ILE A 9 -11.46 3.44 21.03
CA ILE A 9 -11.08 4.16 19.79
C ILE A 9 -11.16 3.27 18.52
N PHE A 10 -11.30 1.95 18.67
CA PHE A 10 -11.32 1.02 17.52
C PHE A 10 -12.72 0.56 17.07
N ASN A 11 -13.80 1.18 17.57
CA ASN A 11 -15.17 0.69 17.32
C ASN A 11 -16.03 1.58 16.41
N SER A 12 -15.45 2.49 15.63
CA SER A 12 -16.18 3.34 14.68
C SER A 12 -15.98 2.98 13.21
N ALA A 13 -15.13 1.99 12.90
CA ALA A 13 -15.14 1.39 11.57
C ALA A 13 -16.32 0.40 11.51
N PRO A 14 -17.23 0.50 10.53
CA PRO A 14 -18.30 -0.48 10.40
C PRO A 14 -17.66 -1.85 10.11
N TYR A 15 -17.65 -2.73 11.11
CA TYR A 15 -17.47 -4.15 10.88
C TYR A 15 -18.64 -4.59 9.99
N VAL A 16 -18.34 -4.84 8.71
CA VAL A 16 -19.29 -5.45 7.79
C VAL A 16 -19.62 -6.82 8.35
N GLU A 17 -20.85 -7.02 8.80
CA GLU A 17 -21.33 -8.30 9.29
C GLU A 17 -21.07 -9.38 8.23
N ALA A 18 -20.43 -10.47 8.67
CA ALA A 18 -20.22 -11.69 7.89
C ALA A 18 -21.58 -12.35 7.61
N GLY A 19 -22.29 -11.83 6.61
CA GLY A 19 -23.65 -12.25 6.26
C GLY A 19 -24.24 -11.56 5.04
N ALA A 20 -23.62 -10.51 4.52
CA ALA A 20 -23.95 -10.02 3.19
C ALA A 20 -23.16 -10.84 2.16
N GLU A 21 -23.80 -11.85 1.56
CA GLU A 21 -23.47 -12.25 0.20
C GLU A 21 -23.67 -11.02 -0.69
N THR A 22 -22.65 -10.16 -0.70
CA THR A 22 -22.61 -9.00 -1.56
C THR A 22 -22.38 -9.58 -2.93
N SER A 23 -23.47 -9.86 -3.64
CA SER A 23 -23.46 -10.17 -5.08
C SER A 23 -22.66 -9.06 -5.74
N MET A 24 -21.36 -9.30 -5.93
CA MET A 24 -20.43 -8.30 -6.40
C MET A 24 -20.90 -7.90 -7.79
N LYS A 25 -21.16 -6.60 -7.98
CA LYS A 25 -21.55 -6.11 -9.30
C LYS A 25 -20.49 -6.56 -10.30
N PRO A 26 -20.88 -7.09 -11.47
CA PRO A 26 -19.94 -7.70 -12.42
C PRO A 26 -18.80 -6.76 -12.82
N GLU A 27 -19.06 -5.45 -12.83
CA GLU A 27 -18.06 -4.41 -13.07
C GLU A 27 -16.93 -4.38 -12.02
N ALA A 28 -17.26 -4.57 -10.73
CA ALA A 28 -16.29 -4.61 -9.65
C ALA A 28 -15.43 -5.89 -9.70
N ALA A 29 -16.02 -7.02 -10.10
CA ALA A 29 -15.29 -8.27 -10.35
C ALA A 29 -14.24 -8.11 -11.45
N VAL A 30 -14.63 -7.47 -12.55
CA VAL A 30 -13.70 -7.18 -13.65
C VAL A 30 -12.59 -6.23 -13.21
N ALA A 31 -12.91 -5.18 -12.45
CA ALA A 31 -11.90 -4.25 -11.93
C ALA A 31 -10.89 -4.94 -11.00
N ILE A 32 -11.36 -5.78 -10.06
CA ILE A 32 -10.49 -6.54 -9.16
C ILE A 32 -9.60 -7.51 -9.94
N ALA A 33 -10.14 -8.19 -10.96
CA ALA A 33 -9.35 -9.09 -11.80
C ALA A 33 -8.23 -8.35 -12.54
N ARG A 34 -8.50 -7.13 -13.06
CA ARG A 34 -7.48 -6.28 -13.70
C ARG A 34 -6.41 -5.84 -12.70
N MET A 35 -6.81 -5.32 -11.55
CA MET A 35 -5.88 -4.91 -10.49
C MET A 35 -5.02 -6.07 -10.00
N LYS A 36 -5.56 -7.30 -9.94
CA LYS A 36 -4.77 -8.49 -9.60
C LYS A 36 -3.69 -8.83 -10.63
N GLY A 37 -3.96 -8.58 -11.91
CA GLY A 37 -3.03 -8.87 -13.00
C GLY A 37 -2.01 -7.76 -13.27
N ASP A 38 -2.33 -6.52 -12.89
CA ASP A 38 -1.52 -5.34 -13.23
C ASP A 38 -1.47 -4.34 -12.07
N LEU A 39 -0.25 -4.08 -11.57
CA LEU A 39 0.02 -3.08 -10.54
C LEU A 39 -0.37 -1.67 -10.99
N PHE A 40 -0.22 -1.33 -12.27
CA PHE A 40 -0.56 0.01 -12.77
C PHE A 40 -2.07 0.26 -12.78
N GLU A 41 -2.89 -0.78 -12.96
CA GLU A 41 -4.34 -0.67 -12.75
C GLU A 41 -4.69 -0.49 -11.27
N PHE A 42 -3.94 -1.13 -10.36
CA PHE A 42 -4.11 -0.92 -8.92
C PHE A 42 -3.76 0.51 -8.50
N LEU A 43 -2.72 1.11 -9.09
CA LEU A 43 -2.27 2.48 -8.77
C LEU A 43 -3.35 3.55 -8.97
N ARG A 44 -4.32 3.32 -9.86
CA ARG A 44 -5.44 4.25 -10.11
C ARG A 44 -6.35 4.46 -8.89
N TYR A 45 -6.29 3.54 -7.93
CA TYR A 45 -7.08 3.57 -6.71
C TYR A 45 -6.27 4.02 -5.48
N VAL A 46 -4.96 4.20 -5.64
CA VAL A 46 -4.08 4.61 -4.54
C VAL A 46 -4.21 6.10 -4.29
N ARG A 47 -4.35 6.45 -3.01
CA ARG A 47 -4.40 7.83 -2.52
C ARG A 47 -3.41 8.00 -1.38
N ILE A 48 -2.76 9.16 -1.31
CA ILE A 48 -1.88 9.54 -0.20
C ILE A 48 -2.68 10.43 0.75
N GLN A 49 -2.73 10.05 2.02
CA GLN A 49 -3.32 10.89 3.06
C GLN A 49 -2.25 11.82 3.62
N GLU A 50 -2.44 13.11 3.42
CA GLU A 50 -1.66 14.15 4.10
C GLU A 50 -2.40 14.56 5.40
N PRO A 51 -1.70 15.01 6.46
CA PRO A 51 -2.31 15.31 7.75
C PRO A 51 -3.47 16.33 7.69
N ASP A 52 -3.37 17.32 6.81
CA ASP A 52 -4.27 18.48 6.77
C ASP A 52 -5.11 18.59 5.48
N GLU A 53 -4.98 17.64 4.54
CA GLU A 53 -5.64 17.71 3.22
C GLU A 53 -6.57 16.52 2.93
N LEU A 54 -7.53 16.74 2.02
CA LEU A 54 -8.24 15.65 1.34
C LEU A 54 -7.23 14.81 0.57
N SER A 55 -7.36 13.49 0.65
CA SER A 55 -6.40 12.52 0.10
C SER A 55 -5.93 12.88 -1.33
N ALA A 56 -4.61 12.99 -1.53
CA ALA A 56 -4.00 13.34 -2.80
C ALA A 56 -3.90 12.13 -3.75
N GLU A 57 -3.95 12.37 -5.06
CA GLU A 57 -3.69 11.31 -6.04
C GLU A 57 -2.21 10.90 -5.99
N TYR A 58 -1.93 9.60 -6.14
CA TYR A 58 -0.55 9.15 -6.32
C TYR A 58 -0.07 9.50 -7.75
N VAL A 59 0.79 10.49 -7.86
CA VAL A 59 1.35 10.91 -9.16
C VAL A 59 2.46 9.94 -9.57
N LEU A 60 2.29 9.33 -10.73
CA LEU A 60 3.24 8.36 -11.28
C LEU A 60 4.29 9.05 -12.16
N TRP A 61 5.39 9.47 -11.54
CA TRP A 61 6.52 10.08 -12.24
C TRP A 61 7.25 9.06 -13.11
N PRO A 62 7.91 9.47 -14.22
CA PRO A 62 8.61 8.55 -15.11
C PRO A 62 9.61 7.63 -14.40
N HIS A 63 10.38 8.16 -13.45
CA HIS A 63 11.33 7.36 -12.68
C HIS A 63 10.68 6.33 -11.75
N LEU A 64 9.43 6.57 -11.32
CA LEU A 64 8.66 5.60 -10.53
C LEU A 64 8.12 4.48 -11.41
N ILE A 65 7.71 4.78 -12.65
CA ILE A 65 7.35 3.74 -13.63
C ILE A 65 8.52 2.80 -13.84
N ASP A 66 9.71 3.36 -14.12
CA ASP A 66 10.93 2.59 -14.29
C ASP A 66 11.23 1.77 -13.04
N PHE A 67 11.09 2.37 -11.85
CA PHE A 67 11.34 1.68 -10.59
C PHE A 67 10.37 0.52 -10.35
N TYR A 68 9.07 0.67 -10.63
CA TYR A 68 8.09 -0.42 -10.53
C TYR A 68 8.42 -1.55 -11.51
N ASN A 69 8.79 -1.22 -12.75
CA ASN A 69 9.22 -2.22 -13.72
C ASN A 69 10.45 -2.99 -13.21
N GLN A 70 11.43 -2.30 -12.59
CA GLN A 70 12.58 -2.97 -11.98
C GLN A 70 12.16 -3.89 -10.83
N LEU A 71 11.27 -3.43 -9.94
CA LEU A 71 10.74 -4.19 -8.80
C LEU A 71 9.98 -5.44 -9.22
N GLN A 72 9.23 -5.39 -10.31
CA GLN A 72 8.51 -6.57 -10.83
C GLN A 72 9.44 -7.55 -11.55
N THR A 73 10.55 -7.07 -12.12
CA THR A 73 11.50 -7.89 -12.88
C THR A 73 12.50 -8.61 -11.98
N HIS A 74 12.96 -7.95 -10.91
CA HIS A 74 14.07 -8.43 -10.09
C HIS A 74 13.62 -8.76 -8.67
N LYS A 75 14.05 -9.92 -8.15
CA LYS A 75 13.78 -10.33 -6.76
C LYS A 75 14.60 -9.55 -5.74
N LEU A 76 15.79 -9.07 -6.12
CA LEU A 76 16.72 -8.36 -5.26
C LEU A 76 17.18 -7.10 -5.98
N ILE A 77 17.02 -5.95 -5.35
CA ILE A 77 17.38 -4.65 -5.90
C ILE A 77 18.21 -3.90 -4.88
N TYR A 78 19.35 -3.40 -5.34
CA TYR A 78 20.12 -2.38 -4.63
C TYR A 78 19.91 -1.05 -5.34
N LEU A 79 19.37 -0.06 -4.62
CA LEU A 79 19.04 1.25 -5.17
C LEU A 79 19.86 2.34 -4.48
N VAL A 80 20.60 3.10 -5.27
CA VAL A 80 21.12 4.42 -4.88
C VAL A 80 20.10 5.47 -5.31
N LYS A 81 19.62 6.27 -4.37
CA LYS A 81 18.56 7.26 -4.64
C LYS A 81 18.88 8.64 -4.07
N ALA A 82 18.29 9.65 -4.70
CA ALA A 82 18.18 10.98 -4.11
C ALA A 82 17.15 11.01 -2.94
N LYS A 83 17.13 12.13 -2.21
CA LYS A 83 16.11 12.39 -1.18
C LYS A 83 14.78 12.76 -1.84
N GLN A 84 13.66 12.46 -1.15
CA GLN A 84 12.31 12.91 -1.50
C GLN A 84 11.79 12.52 -2.90
N ILE A 85 12.26 11.41 -3.47
CA ILE A 85 11.81 10.96 -4.81
C ILE A 85 10.61 9.97 -4.80
N GLY A 86 10.00 9.72 -3.63
CA GLY A 86 8.81 8.87 -3.51
C GLY A 86 9.04 7.34 -3.44
N VAL A 87 10.28 6.88 -3.23
CA VAL A 87 10.60 5.43 -3.17
C VAL A 87 9.87 4.70 -2.04
N SER A 88 9.77 5.29 -0.85
CA SER A 88 9.07 4.65 0.28
C SER A 88 7.59 4.42 -0.03
N TRP A 89 6.92 5.41 -0.64
CA TRP A 89 5.55 5.24 -1.11
C TRP A 89 5.45 4.14 -2.15
N ALA A 90 6.37 4.08 -3.11
CA ALA A 90 6.34 3.05 -4.14
C ALA A 90 6.46 1.62 -3.55
N LEU A 91 7.35 1.43 -2.58
CA LEU A 91 7.52 0.15 -1.88
C LEU A 91 6.28 -0.21 -1.03
N ALA A 92 5.71 0.74 -0.29
CA ALA A 92 4.50 0.53 0.49
C ALA A 92 3.30 0.13 -0.39
N ILE A 93 3.17 0.76 -1.56
CA ILE A 93 2.12 0.42 -2.53
C ILE A 93 2.31 -0.98 -3.10
N LEU A 94 3.55 -1.34 -3.48
CA LEU A 94 3.85 -2.69 -3.97
C LEU A 94 3.51 -3.73 -2.89
N ALA A 95 3.95 -3.50 -1.65
CA ALA A 95 3.63 -4.35 -0.52
C ALA A 95 2.13 -4.52 -0.33
N LEU A 96 1.37 -3.42 -0.39
CA LEU A 96 -0.09 -3.44 -0.27
C LEU A 96 -0.74 -4.24 -1.40
N TRP A 97 -0.33 -4.01 -2.65
CA TRP A 97 -0.81 -4.74 -3.81
C TRP A 97 -0.56 -6.24 -3.68
N GLU A 98 0.65 -6.63 -3.28
CA GLU A 98 1.02 -8.03 -3.06
C GLU A 98 0.14 -8.68 -1.99
N ILE A 99 -0.10 -8.00 -0.86
CA ILE A 99 -0.98 -8.47 0.21
C ILE A 99 -2.43 -8.66 -0.26
N TYR A 100 -2.96 -7.75 -1.08
CA TYR A 100 -4.33 -7.85 -1.60
C TYR A 100 -4.51 -8.88 -2.71
N THR A 101 -3.45 -9.17 -3.46
CA THR A 101 -3.55 -9.96 -4.69
C THR A 101 -3.01 -11.38 -4.56
N LYS A 102 -2.11 -11.63 -3.59
CA LYS A 102 -1.49 -12.94 -3.36
C LYS A 102 -1.85 -13.47 -1.99
N GLU A 103 -2.38 -14.68 -1.98
CA GLU A 103 -2.75 -15.36 -0.74
C GLU A 103 -1.50 -15.78 0.05
N GLY A 104 -1.50 -15.53 1.35
CA GLY A 104 -0.40 -15.91 2.25
C GLY A 104 0.89 -15.08 2.08
N TRP A 105 0.83 -13.93 1.39
CA TRP A 105 2.00 -13.07 1.23
C TRP A 105 2.35 -12.34 2.52
N ILE A 106 3.64 -12.32 2.88
CA ILE A 106 4.15 -11.66 4.08
C ILE A 106 5.16 -10.60 3.63
N VAL A 107 4.97 -9.36 4.11
CA VAL A 107 5.89 -8.26 3.88
C VAL A 107 6.55 -7.87 5.19
N LEU A 108 7.88 -7.74 5.17
CA LEU A 108 8.68 -7.19 6.24
C LEU A 108 9.35 -5.91 5.77
N GLU A 109 8.98 -4.78 6.36
CA GLU A 109 9.64 -3.50 6.15
C GLU A 109 10.54 -3.19 7.35
N ILE A 110 11.79 -2.83 7.08
CA ILE A 110 12.74 -2.40 8.09
C ILE A 110 13.29 -1.05 7.68
N SER A 111 13.12 -0.06 8.54
CA SER A 111 13.70 1.27 8.37
C SER A 111 14.57 1.62 9.56
N LYS A 112 15.72 2.25 9.30
CA LYS A 112 16.52 2.91 10.34
C LYS A 112 16.15 4.40 10.36
N GLY A 113 15.88 4.95 11.55
CA GLY A 113 15.53 6.35 11.70
C GLY A 113 16.67 7.28 11.29
N GLN A 114 16.32 8.56 11.06
CA GLN A 114 17.25 9.57 10.59
C GLN A 114 18.41 9.80 11.57
N ASN A 115 18.15 9.74 12.88
CA ASN A 115 19.16 10.00 13.91
C ASN A 115 20.17 8.87 13.96
N GLU A 116 19.70 7.63 13.84
CA GLU A 116 20.53 6.44 13.90
C GLU A 116 21.29 6.20 12.58
N SER A 117 20.94 6.89 11.49
CA SER A 117 21.62 6.78 10.19
C SER A 117 22.72 7.83 9.96
N ARG A 118 22.95 8.77 10.89
CA ARG A 118 23.96 9.84 10.78
C ARG A 118 25.33 9.49 11.38
N GLU A 119 25.44 8.32 12.00
CA GLU A 119 26.68 7.71 12.50
C GLU A 119 27.26 6.75 11.46
#